data_AF-A0A5B8XNK6-F1
#
_entry.id   AF-A0A5B8XNK6-F1
#
_cell.length_a   1.000
_cell.length_b   1.000
_cell.length_c   1.000
_cell.angle_alpha   90.00
_cell.angle_beta   90.00
_cell.angle_gamma   90.00
#
_symmetry.space_group_name_H-M   'P 1'
#
loop_
_entity.id
_entity.type
_entity.pdbx_description
1 polymer ?
#
loop_
_entity_poly.entity_id
_entity_poly.type
_entity_poly.pdbx_seq_one_letter_code
_entity_poly.pdbx_strand_id
1 'polypeptide(L)'
;MSEEKVPSRFDSKKVGIFVAILAAVILAAGSIGHFSGVGFFSYRLFLYGQGDLYLLNMSKEPLFVEIPGHERVEVPAENAQVVEFVGGEIEAKVFNADSKLLDTHKLDARNSHAFIKLTQESCLAVVELDPFYQGQKKQDILFKALLNEDTRVWIPNSKNVVWPRKPFPARLSSEDGPGLWVELVGCPLLEDPTFLDAYLAVRLEERIAKAMGRKDESQGKKSE
;
A
#
# COMPACT_ATOMS: atom_id res chain seq x y z
N MET A 1 -54.79 23.85 58.69
CA MET A 1 -53.84 23.11 57.82
C MET A 1 -54.31 23.30 56.40
N SER A 2 -53.60 24.12 55.63
CA SER A 2 -53.94 24.43 54.24
C SER A 2 -53.06 23.55 53.34
N GLU A 3 -53.68 22.65 52.58
CA GLU A 3 -52.98 21.89 51.54
C GLU A 3 -52.80 22.76 50.30
N GLU A 4 -51.55 23.14 50.04
CA GLU A 4 -51.14 23.83 48.82
C GLU A 4 -51.00 22.81 47.68
N LYS A 5 -51.99 22.76 46.77
CA LYS A 5 -51.89 21.97 45.53
C LYS A 5 -50.96 22.67 44.54
N VAL A 6 -49.76 22.11 44.37
CA VAL A 6 -48.83 22.50 43.30
C VAL A 6 -49.45 22.18 41.93
N PRO A 7 -49.56 23.14 40.99
CA PRO A 7 -50.09 22.85 39.66
C PRO A 7 -49.01 22.19 38.79
N SER A 8 -49.06 20.88 38.68
CA SER A 8 -48.37 20.14 37.62
C SER A 8 -49.05 20.42 36.28
N ARG A 9 -48.60 21.46 35.57
CA ARG A 9 -48.92 21.70 34.15
C ARG A 9 -47.65 21.66 33.31
N PHE A 10 -47.02 20.50 33.22
CA PHE A 10 -46.32 20.16 31.99
C PHE A 10 -47.34 19.52 31.06
N ASP A 11 -47.81 20.32 30.12
CA ASP A 11 -48.78 19.96 29.11
C ASP A 11 -48.19 18.82 28.25
N SER A 12 -48.63 17.59 28.48
CA SER A 12 -48.07 16.36 27.90
C SER A 12 -48.01 16.39 26.38
N LYS A 13 -48.89 17.18 25.75
CA LYS A 13 -48.86 17.48 24.30
C LYS A 13 -47.61 18.25 23.88
N LYS A 14 -47.16 19.22 24.67
CA LYS A 14 -45.93 20.00 24.37
C LYS A 14 -44.68 19.16 24.55
N VAL A 15 -44.66 18.26 25.53
CA VAL A 15 -43.58 17.30 25.73
C VAL A 15 -43.53 16.30 24.55
N GLY A 16 -44.68 15.79 24.11
CA GLY A 16 -44.77 14.92 22.94
C GLY A 16 -44.29 15.58 21.65
N ILE A 17 -44.64 16.85 21.42
CA ILE A 17 -44.16 17.62 20.26
C ILE A 17 -42.64 17.83 20.33
N PHE A 18 -42.10 18.13 21.51
CA PHE A 18 -40.67 18.35 21.68
C PHE A 18 -39.86 17.08 21.42
N VAL A 19 -40.33 15.93 21.91
CA VAL A 19 -39.72 14.61 21.63
C VAL A 19 -39.80 14.27 20.14
N ALA A 20 -40.92 14.55 19.48
CA ALA A 20 -41.08 14.32 18.04
C ALA A 20 -40.13 15.19 17.20
N ILE A 21 -39.96 16.46 17.56
CA ILE A 21 -39.01 17.37 16.90
C ILE A 21 -37.57 16.88 17.13
N LEU A 22 -37.22 16.50 18.36
CA LEU A 22 -35.88 16.00 18.67
C LEU A 22 -35.57 14.71 17.90
N ALA A 23 -36.54 13.78 17.82
CA ALA A 23 -36.42 12.56 17.03
C ALA A 23 -36.26 12.87 15.53
N ALA A 24 -37.00 13.85 15.01
CA ALA A 24 -36.86 14.29 13.62
C ALA A 24 -35.48 14.90 13.33
N VAL A 25 -34.92 15.68 14.26
CA VAL A 25 -33.57 16.25 14.14
C VAL A 25 -32.50 15.15 14.19
N ILE A 26 -32.63 14.16 15.09
CA ILE A 26 -31.71 13.01 15.16
C ILE A 26 -31.78 12.17 13.87
N LEU A 27 -32.99 11.93 13.35
CA LEU A 27 -33.19 11.21 12.09
C LEU A 27 -32.63 11.99 10.90
N ALA A 28 -32.77 13.31 10.87
CA ALA A 28 -32.21 14.17 9.82
C ALA A 28 -30.67 14.24 9.90
N ALA A 29 -30.08 14.35 11.09
CA ALA A 29 -28.63 14.33 11.26
C ALA A 29 -28.03 12.95 10.90
N GLY A 30 -28.71 11.87 11.30
CA GLY A 30 -28.34 10.51 10.93
C GLY A 30 -28.46 10.24 9.42
N SER A 31 -29.48 10.79 8.76
CA SER A 31 -29.64 10.64 7.31
C SER A 31 -28.63 11.48 6.52
N ILE A 32 -28.25 12.67 6.99
CA ILE A 32 -27.18 13.47 6.35
C ILE A 32 -25.83 12.74 6.43
N GLY A 33 -25.53 12.04 7.53
CA GLY A 33 -24.36 11.15 7.61
C GLY A 33 -24.42 9.98 6.63
N HIS A 34 -25.59 9.38 6.43
CA HIS A 34 -25.79 8.26 5.50
C HIS A 34 -25.78 8.69 4.02
N PHE A 35 -26.22 9.90 3.68
CA PHE A 35 -26.29 10.40 2.29
C PHE A 35 -25.08 11.21 1.84
N SER A 36 -24.20 11.65 2.74
CA SER A 36 -22.98 12.41 2.38
C SER A 36 -21.82 11.55 1.87
N GLY A 37 -21.99 10.23 1.74
CA GLY A 37 -20.91 9.31 1.35
C GLY A 37 -19.81 9.18 2.42
N VAL A 38 -20.01 9.77 3.61
CA VAL A 38 -19.12 9.68 4.77
C VAL A 38 -19.56 8.49 5.63
N GLY A 39 -19.61 7.31 5.04
CA GLY A 39 -19.95 6.08 5.75
C GLY A 39 -18.84 5.62 6.71
N PHE A 40 -19.09 4.53 7.42
CA PHE A 40 -18.11 3.78 8.23
C PHE A 40 -16.80 3.44 7.46
N PHE A 41 -16.78 3.55 6.13
CA PHE A 41 -15.56 3.35 5.34
C PHE A 41 -14.69 4.61 5.24
N SER A 42 -15.27 5.80 5.27
CA SER A 42 -14.55 7.08 5.09
C SER A 42 -13.72 7.47 6.31
N TYR A 43 -14.14 7.10 7.53
CA TYR A 43 -13.31 7.33 8.71
C TYR A 43 -12.06 6.45 8.71
N ARG A 44 -12.12 5.23 8.15
CA ARG A 44 -10.95 4.34 8.08
C ARG A 44 -9.92 4.90 7.11
N LEU A 45 -10.36 5.43 5.98
CA LEU A 45 -9.47 6.10 5.02
C LEU A 45 -8.75 7.30 5.66
N PHE A 46 -9.45 8.09 6.48
CA PHE A 46 -8.85 9.22 7.19
C PHE A 46 -7.87 8.78 8.30
N LEU A 47 -8.21 7.76 9.09
CA LEU A 47 -7.39 7.31 10.22
C LEU A 47 -6.17 6.46 9.80
N TYR A 48 -6.35 5.63 8.78
CA TYR A 48 -5.36 4.63 8.39
C TYR A 48 -4.74 4.88 7.02
N GLY A 49 -5.24 5.88 6.27
CA GLY A 49 -4.77 6.19 4.94
C GLY A 49 -5.17 5.13 3.91
N GLN A 50 -4.53 5.23 2.74
CA GLN A 50 -4.65 4.30 1.63
C GLN A 50 -3.25 3.88 1.17
N GLY A 51 -3.15 2.71 0.55
CA GLY A 51 -1.92 2.23 -0.06
C GLY A 51 -2.18 1.17 -1.10
N ASP A 52 -1.12 0.80 -1.80
CA ASP A 52 -1.12 -0.27 -2.79
C ASP A 52 -0.51 -1.52 -2.16
N LEU A 53 -1.20 -2.64 -2.33
CA LEU A 53 -0.73 -3.96 -1.97
C LEU A 53 -0.19 -4.64 -3.23
N TYR A 54 1.11 -4.89 -3.21
CA TYR A 54 1.84 -5.52 -4.29
C TYR A 54 1.94 -7.02 -4.02
N LEU A 55 1.39 -7.80 -4.93
CA LEU A 55 1.30 -9.25 -4.86
C LEU A 55 2.25 -9.85 -5.88
N LEU A 56 3.25 -10.62 -5.43
CA LEU A 56 4.21 -11.26 -6.33
C LEU A 56 4.00 -12.78 -6.36
N ASN A 57 3.68 -13.31 -7.54
CA ASN A 57 3.59 -14.74 -7.79
C ASN A 57 4.76 -15.18 -8.69
N MET A 58 5.70 -15.94 -8.14
CA MET A 58 6.79 -16.54 -8.92
C MET A 58 6.55 -18.02 -9.24
N SER A 59 5.38 -18.56 -8.90
CA SER A 59 5.03 -19.92 -9.29
C SER A 59 4.62 -20.00 -10.76
N LYS A 60 4.62 -21.23 -11.28
CA LYS A 60 4.21 -21.55 -12.65
C LYS A 60 2.69 -21.56 -12.86
N GLU A 61 1.93 -21.42 -11.78
CA GLU A 61 0.47 -21.45 -11.81
C GLU A 61 -0.09 -20.11 -11.31
N PRO A 62 -1.28 -19.69 -11.78
CA PRO A 62 -1.94 -18.53 -11.23
C PRO A 62 -2.36 -18.80 -9.78
N LEU A 63 -2.26 -17.76 -8.95
CA LEU A 63 -2.74 -17.76 -7.58
C LEU A 63 -3.85 -16.72 -7.44
N PHE A 64 -4.74 -16.92 -6.48
CA PHE A 64 -5.86 -16.02 -6.25
C PHE A 64 -5.76 -15.44 -4.85
N VAL A 65 -5.90 -14.13 -4.72
CA VAL A 65 -5.79 -13.44 -3.44
C VAL A 65 -7.10 -12.76 -3.11
N GLU A 66 -7.62 -13.03 -1.93
CA GLU A 66 -8.81 -12.39 -1.37
C GLU A 66 -8.37 -11.38 -0.30
N ILE A 67 -8.77 -10.13 -0.50
CA ILE A 67 -8.49 -9.01 0.40
C ILE A 67 -9.85 -8.44 0.83
N PRO A 68 -10.05 -8.11 2.12
CA PRO A 68 -11.32 -7.57 2.60
C PRO A 68 -11.74 -6.32 1.81
N GLY A 69 -12.97 -6.33 1.30
CA GLY A 69 -13.55 -5.21 0.54
C GLY A 69 -13.26 -5.23 -0.97
N HIS A 70 -12.55 -6.24 -1.47
CA HIS A 70 -12.27 -6.41 -2.90
C HIS A 70 -12.79 -7.76 -3.40
N GLU A 71 -13.09 -7.82 -4.70
CA GLU A 71 -13.26 -9.11 -5.37
C GLU A 71 -11.93 -9.87 -5.36
N ARG A 72 -12.01 -11.20 -5.42
CA ARG A 72 -10.84 -12.06 -5.45
C ARG A 72 -10.01 -11.74 -6.70
N VAL A 73 -8.73 -11.45 -6.51
CA VAL A 73 -7.82 -11.01 -7.56
C VAL A 73 -6.97 -12.19 -8.03
N GLU A 74 -6.93 -12.42 -9.35
CA GLU A 74 -5.99 -13.35 -9.96
C GLU A 74 -4.60 -12.69 -10.10
N VAL A 75 -3.59 -13.39 -9.59
CA VAL A 75 -2.17 -13.05 -9.75
C VAL A 75 -1.55 -14.10 -10.69
N PRO A 76 -1.32 -13.73 -11.97
CA PRO A 76 -0.81 -14.67 -12.97
C PRO A 76 0.53 -15.30 -12.56
N ALA A 77 0.83 -16.46 -13.14
CA ALA A 77 2.12 -17.12 -12.99
C ALA A 77 3.28 -16.20 -13.38
N GLU A 78 4.37 -16.25 -12.62
CA GLU A 78 5.60 -15.47 -12.84
C GLU A 78 5.37 -13.96 -13.03
N ASN A 79 4.37 -13.41 -12.35
CA ASN A 79 3.94 -12.02 -12.51
C ASN A 79 3.57 -11.37 -11.17
N ALA A 80 3.38 -10.05 -11.21
CA ALA A 80 2.94 -9.25 -10.09
C ALA A 80 1.62 -8.55 -10.39
N GLN A 81 0.81 -8.36 -9.34
CA GLN A 81 -0.41 -7.56 -9.38
C GLN A 81 -0.41 -6.50 -8.30
N VAL A 82 -1.17 -5.45 -8.54
CA VAL A 82 -1.36 -4.34 -7.59
C VAL A 82 -2.83 -4.25 -7.25
N VAL A 83 -3.12 -4.19 -5.97
CA VAL A 83 -4.47 -4.00 -5.44
C VAL A 83 -4.44 -2.83 -4.48
N GLU A 84 -5.23 -1.80 -4.73
CA GLU A 84 -5.41 -0.71 -3.78
C GLU A 84 -6.11 -1.24 -2.52
N PHE A 85 -5.71 -0.79 -1.35
CA PHE A 85 -6.35 -1.16 -0.09
C PHE A 85 -6.43 0.02 0.88
N VAL A 86 -7.40 -0.06 1.80
CA VAL A 86 -7.50 0.88 2.93
C VAL A 86 -6.54 0.42 4.01
N GLY A 87 -5.70 1.34 4.50
CA GLY A 87 -4.66 1.02 5.46
C GLY A 87 -5.17 0.46 6.79
N GLY A 88 -4.23 -0.01 7.61
CA GLY A 88 -4.47 -0.67 8.89
C GLY A 88 -4.27 -2.18 8.80
N GLU A 89 -4.86 -2.91 9.75
CA GLU A 89 -4.80 -4.37 9.79
C GLU A 89 -5.67 -4.99 8.69
N ILE A 90 -5.04 -5.77 7.82
CA ILE A 90 -5.71 -6.58 6.79
C ILE A 90 -5.21 -8.03 6.84
N GLU A 91 -6.09 -8.93 6.41
CA GLU A 91 -5.80 -10.35 6.27
C GLU A 91 -6.01 -10.76 4.81
N ALA A 92 -4.91 -11.02 4.10
CA ALA A 92 -4.91 -11.46 2.72
C ALA A 92 -4.88 -12.99 2.67
N LYS A 93 -5.88 -13.60 2.05
CA LYS A 93 -5.98 -15.06 1.91
C LYS A 93 -5.56 -15.49 0.51
N VAL A 94 -4.70 -16.50 0.41
CA VAL A 94 -4.16 -16.97 -0.85
C VAL A 94 -4.74 -18.33 -1.19
N PHE A 95 -5.26 -18.49 -2.40
CA PHE A 95 -5.89 -19.70 -2.91
C PHE A 95 -5.23 -20.16 -4.19
N ASN A 96 -5.31 -21.46 -4.47
CA ASN A 96 -4.99 -22.02 -5.79
C ASN A 96 -6.19 -21.91 -6.76
N ALA A 97 -6.02 -22.40 -7.98
CA ALA A 97 -7.08 -22.45 -9.00
C ALA A 97 -8.32 -23.25 -8.58
N ASP A 98 -8.15 -24.27 -7.73
CA ASP A 98 -9.26 -25.08 -7.20
C ASP A 98 -9.97 -24.43 -6.00
N SER A 99 -9.69 -23.16 -5.70
CA SER A 99 -10.21 -22.44 -4.53
C SER A 99 -9.83 -23.05 -3.18
N LYS A 100 -8.77 -23.87 -3.13
CA LYS A 100 -8.20 -24.36 -1.88
C LYS A 100 -7.34 -23.26 -1.26
N LEU A 101 -7.59 -22.96 0.02
CA LEU A 101 -6.76 -22.03 0.79
C LEU A 101 -5.36 -22.62 0.97
N LEU A 102 -4.35 -21.87 0.54
CA LEU A 102 -2.94 -22.21 0.66
C LEU A 102 -2.29 -21.52 1.86
N ASP A 103 -2.53 -20.23 2.01
CA ASP A 103 -1.88 -19.39 3.03
C ASP A 103 -2.76 -18.21 3.43
N THR A 104 -2.41 -17.58 4.55
CA THR A 104 -3.06 -16.37 5.07
C THR A 104 -2.01 -15.42 5.63
N HIS A 105 -1.93 -14.23 5.06
CA HIS A 105 -0.98 -13.19 5.43
C HIS A 105 -1.67 -12.06 6.17
N LYS A 106 -1.25 -11.81 7.41
CA LYS A 106 -1.69 -10.64 8.19
C LYS A 106 -0.66 -9.54 8.04
N LEU A 107 -1.12 -8.31 7.80
CA LEU A 107 -0.26 -7.13 7.72
C LEU A 107 -0.98 -5.92 8.31
N ASP A 108 -0.23 -5.01 8.96
CA ASP A 108 -0.72 -3.71 9.44
C ASP A 108 0.05 -2.62 8.71
N ALA A 109 -0.54 -2.05 7.67
CA ALA A 109 0.08 -1.02 6.85
C ALA A 109 -0.73 0.27 6.91
N ARG A 110 -0.26 1.23 7.70
CA ARG A 110 -0.93 2.53 7.86
C ARG A 110 -0.25 3.57 6.98
N ASN A 111 -1.03 4.19 6.10
CA ASN A 111 -0.57 5.20 5.16
C ASN A 111 0.71 4.79 4.39
N SER A 112 0.82 3.50 4.07
CA SER A 112 1.98 2.90 3.44
C SER A 112 1.52 1.91 2.38
N HIS A 113 2.34 1.71 1.35
CA HIS A 113 2.22 0.52 0.53
C HIS A 113 2.58 -0.73 1.33
N ALA A 114 2.25 -1.89 0.80
CA ALA A 114 2.57 -3.18 1.38
C ALA A 114 2.92 -4.19 0.28
N PHE A 115 3.67 -5.22 0.65
CA PHE A 115 4.12 -6.23 -0.28
C PHE A 115 3.94 -7.63 0.29
N ILE A 116 3.46 -8.54 -0.55
CA ILE A 116 3.34 -9.96 -0.24
C ILE A 116 4.00 -10.76 -1.36
N LYS A 117 4.99 -11.58 -1.00
CA LYS A 117 5.41 -12.71 -1.83
C LYS A 117 4.43 -13.85 -1.61
N LEU A 118 3.79 -14.31 -2.67
CA LEU A 118 2.90 -15.46 -2.64
C LEU A 118 3.68 -16.79 -2.70
N THR A 119 4.98 -16.73 -3.02
CA THR A 119 5.90 -17.87 -3.17
C THR A 119 7.24 -17.58 -2.48
N GLN A 120 7.97 -18.62 -2.06
CA GLN A 120 9.24 -18.45 -1.33
C GLN A 120 10.45 -18.28 -2.26
N GLU A 121 10.28 -18.47 -3.57
CA GLU A 121 11.39 -18.65 -4.53
C GLU A 121 12.07 -17.35 -4.99
N SER A 122 11.73 -16.20 -4.41
CA SER A 122 12.26 -14.91 -4.84
C SER A 122 12.86 -14.10 -3.71
N CYS A 123 13.95 -13.42 -4.07
CA CYS A 123 14.64 -12.47 -3.24
C CYS A 123 14.54 -11.07 -3.83
N LEU A 124 14.46 -10.07 -2.97
CA LEU A 124 14.34 -8.68 -3.39
C LEU A 124 15.36 -7.83 -2.65
N ALA A 125 15.92 -6.87 -3.36
CA ALA A 125 16.69 -5.79 -2.77
C ALA A 125 15.85 -4.52 -2.76
N VAL A 126 15.87 -3.80 -1.64
CA VAL A 126 15.21 -2.50 -1.50
C VAL A 126 16.29 -1.44 -1.37
N VAL A 127 16.28 -0.49 -2.30
CA VAL A 127 17.26 0.60 -2.41
C VAL A 127 16.60 1.93 -2.14
N GLU A 128 17.28 2.80 -1.39
CA GLU A 128 16.84 4.17 -1.15
C GLU A 128 17.13 5.07 -2.36
N LEU A 129 16.12 5.80 -2.81
CA LEU A 129 16.16 6.64 -4.01
C LEU A 129 16.45 8.12 -3.70
N ASP A 130 16.23 8.55 -2.46
CA ASP A 130 16.32 9.97 -2.08
C ASP A 130 17.66 10.62 -2.48
N PRO A 131 18.83 9.98 -2.31
CA PRO A 131 20.11 10.56 -2.76
C PRO A 131 20.14 10.87 -4.26
N PHE A 132 19.49 10.03 -5.08
CA PHE A 132 19.47 10.17 -6.54
C PHE A 132 18.56 11.32 -7.00
N TYR A 133 17.42 11.51 -6.34
CA TYR A 133 16.50 12.61 -6.65
C TYR A 133 16.98 13.97 -6.12
N GLN A 134 17.83 13.97 -5.09
CA GLN A 134 18.43 15.19 -4.52
C GLN A 134 19.72 15.64 -5.22
N GLY A 135 20.15 14.94 -6.28
CA GLY A 135 21.33 15.33 -7.06
C GLY A 135 22.67 15.06 -6.36
N GLN A 136 22.70 14.15 -5.38
CA GLN A 136 23.95 13.75 -4.72
C GLN A 136 24.81 12.93 -5.70
N LYS A 137 26.04 13.39 -5.94
CA LYS A 137 27.03 12.70 -6.78
C LYS A 137 27.86 11.72 -5.94
N LYS A 138 27.36 10.49 -5.73
CA LYS A 138 28.09 9.24 -5.41
C LYS A 138 27.04 8.16 -5.06
N GLN A 139 26.68 7.20 -5.92
CA GLN A 139 27.40 6.01 -6.46
C GLN A 139 27.61 4.82 -5.50
N ASP A 140 27.11 4.88 -4.27
CA ASP A 140 26.98 3.68 -3.42
C ASP A 140 25.48 3.38 -3.22
N ILE A 141 25.08 2.11 -3.36
CA ILE A 141 23.68 1.73 -3.19
C ILE A 141 23.36 1.70 -1.70
N LEU A 142 22.40 2.53 -1.30
CA LEU A 142 21.88 2.51 0.07
C LEU A 142 20.78 1.46 0.16
N PHE A 143 21.14 0.28 0.67
CA PHE A 143 20.19 -0.78 0.94
C PHE A 143 19.32 -0.44 2.15
N LYS A 144 18.01 -0.31 1.92
CA LYS A 144 17.03 -0.16 3.00
C LYS A 144 16.66 -1.51 3.63
N ALA A 145 16.55 -2.55 2.80
CA ALA A 145 16.22 -3.90 3.22
C ALA A 145 16.67 -4.93 2.16
N LEU A 146 17.01 -6.12 2.62
CA LEU A 146 17.21 -7.31 1.79
C LEU A 146 16.13 -8.33 2.19
N LEU A 147 15.24 -8.66 1.26
CA LEU A 147 14.11 -9.54 1.50
C LEU A 147 14.48 -10.93 0.97
N ASN A 148 14.96 -11.80 1.86
CA ASN A 148 15.28 -13.19 1.55
C ASN A 148 14.01 -14.02 1.31
N GLU A 149 14.16 -15.30 0.98
CA GLU A 149 13.07 -16.26 0.68
C GLU A 149 11.98 -16.28 1.77
N ASP A 150 12.39 -16.24 3.04
CA ASP A 150 11.52 -16.29 4.22
C ASP A 150 10.70 -15.01 4.44
N THR A 151 11.14 -13.88 3.89
CA THR A 151 10.48 -12.58 4.09
C THR A 151 9.22 -12.47 3.22
N ARG A 152 8.12 -13.08 3.67
CA ARG A 152 6.86 -13.16 2.93
C ARG A 152 6.11 -11.83 2.82
N VAL A 153 6.18 -11.00 3.86
CA VAL A 153 5.47 -9.72 3.94
C VAL A 153 6.47 -8.62 4.24
N TRP A 154 6.35 -7.49 3.54
CA TRP A 154 7.17 -6.31 3.81
C TRP A 154 6.35 -5.03 3.72
N ILE A 155 6.58 -4.12 4.67
CA ILE A 155 5.89 -2.83 4.78
C ILE A 155 6.94 -1.71 4.73
N PRO A 156 7.02 -0.95 3.63
CA PRO A 156 8.02 0.11 3.43
C PRO A 156 7.90 1.30 4.40
N ASN A 157 6.73 1.52 5.01
CA ASN A 157 6.37 2.78 5.68
C ASN A 157 6.50 3.99 4.73
N SER A 158 6.14 3.79 3.47
CA SER A 158 6.22 4.77 2.39
C SER A 158 5.21 4.42 1.29
N LYS A 159 4.76 5.44 0.56
CA LYS A 159 4.04 5.30 -0.72
C LYS A 159 4.92 5.65 -1.92
N ASN A 160 6.12 6.17 -1.71
CA ASN A 160 7.09 6.39 -2.77
C ASN A 160 7.86 5.10 -3.09
N VAL A 161 7.15 4.07 -3.57
CA VAL A 161 7.77 2.77 -3.88
C VAL A 161 7.73 2.49 -5.37
N VAL A 162 8.90 2.35 -5.97
CA VAL A 162 9.06 1.92 -7.36
C VAL A 162 9.21 0.41 -7.40
N TRP A 163 8.20 -0.29 -7.92
CA TRP A 163 8.27 -1.74 -8.08
C TRP A 163 9.13 -2.19 -9.27
N PRO A 164 9.56 -3.47 -9.28
CA PRO A 164 10.22 -4.07 -10.41
C PRO A 164 9.42 -3.80 -11.68
N ARG A 165 10.14 -3.45 -12.76
CA ARG A 165 9.58 -3.17 -14.09
C ARG A 165 8.66 -1.94 -14.20
N LYS A 166 8.31 -1.24 -13.11
CA LYS A 166 7.60 0.04 -13.18
C LYS A 166 8.56 1.18 -13.58
N PRO A 167 8.12 2.16 -14.38
CA PRO A 167 8.96 3.32 -14.68
C PRO A 167 9.25 4.11 -13.40
N PHE A 168 10.44 4.70 -13.32
CA PHE A 168 10.77 5.62 -12.22
C PHE A 168 9.95 6.89 -12.39
N PRO A 169 9.34 7.42 -11.31
CA PRO A 169 8.60 8.66 -11.38
C PRO A 169 9.55 9.84 -11.62
N ALA A 170 9.08 10.91 -12.27
CA ALA A 170 9.91 12.09 -12.49
C ALA A 170 10.29 12.82 -11.19
N ARG A 171 9.45 12.70 -10.15
CA ARG A 171 9.64 13.29 -8.82
C ARG A 171 9.04 12.37 -7.76
N LEU A 172 9.60 12.44 -6.56
CA LEU A 172 9.07 11.79 -5.37
C LEU A 172 8.35 12.83 -4.50
N SER A 173 7.26 12.43 -3.85
CA SER A 173 6.46 13.30 -2.99
C SER A 173 7.04 13.31 -1.57
N SER A 174 7.38 14.47 -1.01
CA SER A 174 7.93 14.52 0.36
C SER A 174 6.94 14.08 1.44
N GLU A 175 5.64 14.13 1.16
CA GLU A 175 4.57 13.77 2.10
C GLU A 175 4.32 12.26 2.15
N ASP A 176 4.76 11.53 1.12
CA ASP A 176 4.52 10.10 0.92
C ASP A 176 5.64 9.21 1.47
N GLY A 177 6.59 9.79 2.22
CA GLY A 177 7.71 9.06 2.86
C GLY A 177 8.95 8.92 1.97
N PRO A 178 9.95 8.11 2.37
CA PRO A 178 11.20 7.96 1.63
C PRO A 178 10.99 7.27 0.28
N GLY A 179 11.75 7.68 -0.73
CA GLY A 179 11.80 7.01 -2.03
C GLY A 179 12.48 5.65 -1.93
N LEU A 180 11.78 4.59 -2.32
CA LEU A 180 12.30 3.22 -2.30
C LEU A 180 12.13 2.60 -3.68
N TRP A 181 13.16 1.92 -4.16
CA TRP A 181 13.08 1.05 -5.32
C TRP A 181 13.25 -0.39 -4.88
N VAL A 182 12.30 -1.23 -5.28
CA VAL A 182 12.36 -2.66 -5.06
C VAL A 182 12.75 -3.36 -6.36
N GLU A 183 13.76 -4.22 -6.29
CA GLU A 183 14.27 -4.98 -7.44
C GLU A 183 14.30 -6.47 -7.14
N LEU A 184 13.89 -7.28 -8.13
CA LEU A 184 14.02 -8.73 -8.10
C LEU A 184 15.48 -9.11 -8.34
N VAL A 185 16.05 -9.88 -7.41
CA VAL A 185 17.44 -10.33 -7.49
C VAL A 185 17.51 -11.83 -7.26
N GLY A 186 18.52 -12.49 -7.83
CA GLY A 186 18.80 -13.88 -7.50
C GLY A 186 19.15 -14.00 -6.03
N CYS A 187 18.58 -14.98 -5.32
CA CYS A 187 18.85 -15.18 -3.89
C CYS A 187 20.34 -15.32 -3.54
N PRO A 188 21.19 -15.99 -4.34
CA PRO A 188 22.63 -16.02 -4.08
C PRO A 188 23.30 -14.64 -4.07
N LEU A 189 22.72 -13.63 -4.74
CA LEU A 189 23.26 -12.27 -4.73
C LEU A 189 23.07 -11.57 -3.38
N LEU A 190 22.12 -12.02 -2.55
CA LEU A 190 21.98 -11.47 -1.19
C LEU A 190 23.16 -11.86 -0.28
N GLU A 191 23.91 -12.91 -0.63
CA GLU A 191 25.07 -13.40 0.11
C GLU A 191 26.39 -12.74 -0.33
N ASP A 192 26.39 -12.01 -1.45
CA ASP A 192 27.53 -11.24 -1.97
C ASP A 192 27.16 -9.75 -2.08
N PRO A 193 27.28 -8.98 -0.98
CA PRO A 193 26.90 -7.57 -0.95
C PRO A 193 27.69 -6.71 -1.92
N THR A 194 28.97 -7.05 -2.19
CA THR A 194 29.83 -6.27 -3.08
C THR A 194 29.38 -6.41 -4.53
N PHE A 195 29.07 -7.63 -4.96
CA PHE A 195 28.53 -7.84 -6.29
C PHE A 195 27.12 -7.25 -6.42
N LEU A 196 26.27 -7.42 -5.40
CA LEU A 196 24.90 -6.89 -5.41
C LEU A 196 24.88 -5.36 -5.52
N ASP A 197 25.73 -4.66 -4.78
CA ASP A 197 25.89 -3.21 -4.85
C ASP A 197 26.24 -2.77 -6.27
N ALA A 198 27.30 -3.34 -6.85
CA ALA A 198 27.73 -3.01 -8.22
C ALA A 198 26.63 -3.30 -9.26
N TYR A 199 25.95 -4.45 -9.14
CA TYR A 199 24.85 -4.83 -10.03
C TYR A 199 23.70 -3.82 -9.96
N LEU A 200 23.27 -3.44 -8.76
CA LEU A 200 22.16 -2.51 -8.57
C LEU A 200 22.53 -1.08 -8.94
N ALA A 201 23.79 -0.66 -8.73
CA ALA A 201 24.26 0.65 -9.15
C ALA A 201 24.10 0.85 -10.66
N VAL A 202 24.57 -0.11 -11.46
CA VAL A 202 24.43 -0.08 -12.93
C VAL A 202 22.95 -0.06 -13.34
N ARG A 203 22.14 -0.95 -12.77
CA ARG A 203 20.69 -1.02 -13.06
C ARG A 203 19.95 0.27 -12.71
N LEU A 204 20.29 0.89 -11.58
CA LEU A 204 19.66 2.12 -11.12
C LEU A 204 20.02 3.29 -12.05
N GLU A 205 21.29 3.40 -12.43
CA GLU A 205 21.75 4.42 -13.37
C GLU A 205 21.04 4.31 -14.73
N GLU A 206 20.96 3.10 -15.30
CA GLU A 206 20.22 2.84 -16.54
C GLU A 206 18.74 3.25 -16.45
N ARG A 207 18.07 2.86 -15.35
CA ARG A 207 16.64 3.15 -15.18
C ARG A 207 16.35 4.63 -14.96
N ILE A 208 17.19 5.33 -14.20
CA ILE A 208 17.08 6.78 -14.00
C ILE A 208 17.38 7.53 -15.29
N ALA A 209 18.44 7.15 -16.02
CA ALA A 209 18.76 7.77 -17.31
C ALA A 209 17.58 7.68 -18.29
N LYS A 210 16.97 6.49 -18.37
CA LYS A 210 15.78 6.24 -19.18
C LYS A 210 14.58 7.09 -18.74
N ALA A 211 14.32 7.20 -17.43
CA ALA A 211 13.21 8.00 -16.92
C ALA A 211 13.41 9.51 -17.13
N MET A 212 14.66 9.98 -17.07
CA MET A 212 15.02 11.39 -17.27
C MET A 212 15.22 11.77 -18.74
N GLY A 213 15.02 10.83 -19.68
CA GLY A 213 15.19 11.09 -21.11
C GLY A 213 16.64 11.39 -21.53
N ARG A 214 17.63 11.02 -20.71
CA ARG A 214 19.05 11.11 -21.08
C ARG A 214 19.34 9.95 -22.03
N LYS A 215 19.54 10.25 -23.32
CA LYS A 215 19.94 9.25 -24.31
C LYS A 215 21.30 8.67 -23.91
N ASP A 216 21.42 7.34 -23.97
CA ASP A 216 22.67 6.61 -23.80
C ASP A 216 23.74 7.15 -24.78
N GLU A 217 24.68 7.96 -24.27
CA GLU A 217 25.88 8.35 -25.03
C GLU A 217 26.88 7.19 -25.16
N SER A 218 26.60 6.03 -24.56
CA SER A 218 27.49 4.86 -24.52
C SER A 218 27.54 4.04 -25.83
N GLN A 219 26.73 4.35 -26.85
CA GLN A 219 26.82 3.71 -28.18
C GLN A 219 27.64 4.51 -29.22
N GLY A 220 28.37 5.54 -28.79
CA GLY A 220 29.16 6.42 -29.66
C GLY A 220 30.64 6.03 -29.83
N LYS A 221 31.01 4.75 -29.95
CA LYS A 221 32.33 4.34 -30.49
C LYS A 221 32.20 3.04 -31.29
N LYS A 222 31.59 3.12 -32.47
CA LYS A 222 32.02 2.27 -33.58
C LYS A 222 33.25 2.92 -34.18
N SER A 223 34.37 2.24 -34.01
CA SER A 223 35.59 2.41 -34.79
C SER A 223 35.28 2.22 -36.26
N GLU A 224 35.55 3.25 -37.06
CA GLU A 224 36.11 3.17 -38.41
C GLU A 224 36.94 4.43 -38.65
#